data_AF-A0A2M8HFL2-F1
#
_entry.id   AF-A0A2M8HFL2-F1
#
_cell.length_a   1.000
_cell.length_b   1.000
_cell.length_c   1.000
_cell.angle_alpha   90.00
_cell.angle_beta   90.00
_cell.angle_gamma   90.00
#
_symmetry.space_group_name_H-M   'P 1'
#
loop_
_entity.id
_entity.type
_entity.pdbx_description
1 polymer ?
#
loop_
_entity_poly.entity_id
_entity_poly.type
_entity_poly.pdbx_seq_one_letter_code
_entity_poly.pdbx_strand_id
1 'polypeptide(L)'
;MNKKNVLTIRIPEDLKDRIEKTAATQGVSLNQFALYAFTRGLNDIDTSNFLKKRIHNKSKESIETEMKNVISKVRKKGKLPDWDRIY
;
A
#
# COMPACT_ATOMS: atom_id res chain seq x y z
N MET A 1 -8.92 -22.65 20.25
CA MET A 1 -7.74 -22.22 21.06
C MET A 1 -7.19 -20.93 20.46
N ASN A 2 -7.28 -19.81 21.18
CA ASN A 2 -6.74 -18.52 20.74
C ASN A 2 -5.23 -18.49 21.00
N LYS A 3 -4.42 -19.08 20.10
CA LYS A 3 -2.95 -19.09 20.22
C LYS A 3 -2.42 -17.71 19.85
N LYS A 4 -2.38 -16.79 20.83
CA LYS A 4 -1.69 -15.52 20.67
C LYS A 4 -0.19 -15.76 20.80
N ASN A 5 0.58 -15.48 19.75
CA ASN A 5 2.03 -15.42 19.82
C ASN A 5 2.44 -14.06 20.40
N VAL A 6 3.14 -14.08 21.54
CA VAL A 6 3.64 -12.87 22.19
C VAL A 6 5.01 -12.54 21.61
N LEU A 7 5.18 -11.30 21.15
CA LEU A 7 6.45 -10.77 20.65
C LEU A 7 6.94 -9.68 21.60
N THR A 8 8.15 -9.83 22.12
CA THR A 8 8.83 -8.81 22.93
C THR A 8 10.03 -8.28 22.15
N ILE A 9 10.11 -6.96 21.99
CA ILE A 9 11.17 -6.28 21.25
C ILE A 9 11.83 -5.23 22.14
N ARG A 10 13.12 -5.00 21.91
CA ARG A 10 13.85 -3.86 22.48
C ARG A 10 13.98 -2.81 21.38
N ILE A 11 13.61 -1.58 21.71
CA ILE A 11 13.68 -0.43 20.80
C ILE A 11 14.38 0.73 21.50
N PRO A 12 15.00 1.65 20.73
CA PRO A 12 15.46 2.93 21.26
C PRO A 12 14.33 3.71 21.94
N GLU A 13 14.68 4.47 22.98
CA GLU A 13 13.71 5.25 23.77
C GLU A 13 13.00 6.30 22.90
N ASP A 14 13.73 7.01 22.05
CA ASP A 14 13.19 7.99 21.13
C ASP A 14 12.15 7.37 20.17
N LEU A 15 12.40 6.14 19.72
CA LEU A 15 11.48 5.43 18.84
C LEU A 15 10.19 5.08 19.58
N LYS A 16 10.29 4.63 20.84
CA LYS A 16 9.13 4.35 21.69
C LYS A 16 8.26 5.60 21.83
N ASP A 17 8.86 6.73 22.17
CA ASP A 17 8.15 8.01 22.37
C ASP A 17 7.42 8.47 21.10
N ARG A 18 8.05 8.31 19.94
CA ARG A 18 7.44 8.65 18.65
C ARG A 18 6.24 7.75 18.33
N ILE A 19 6.35 6.45 18.60
CA ILE A 19 5.26 5.50 18.40
C ILE A 19 4.11 5.83 19.36
N GLU A 20 4.40 6.15 20.61
CA GLU A 20 3.40 6.50 21.62
C GLU A 20 2.62 7.77 21.27
N LYS A 21 3.32 8.85 20.88
CA LYS A 21 2.67 10.10 20.41
C LYS A 21 1.77 9.87 19.20
N THR A 22 2.24 9.06 18.25
CA THR A 22 1.49 8.77 17.01
C THR A 22 0.26 7.92 17.32
N ALA A 23 0.41 6.90 18.17
CA ALA A 23 -0.68 6.04 18.61
C ALA A 23 -1.76 6.85 19.35
N ALA A 24 -1.35 7.75 20.25
CA ALA A 24 -2.24 8.66 20.97
C ALA A 24 -3.02 9.58 20.01
N THR A 25 -2.35 10.13 18.99
CA THR A 25 -2.98 10.97 17.97
C THR A 25 -4.02 10.20 17.15
N GLN A 26 -3.79 8.91 16.91
CA GLN A 26 -4.71 8.04 16.20
C GLN A 26 -5.79 7.42 17.11
N GLY A 27 -5.74 7.67 18.42
CA GLY A 27 -6.69 7.13 19.39
C GLY A 27 -6.60 5.62 19.57
N VAL A 28 -5.43 5.01 19.33
CA VAL A 28 -5.21 3.56 19.42
C VAL A 28 -4.15 3.21 20.46
N SER A 29 -4.18 1.98 20.98
CA SER A 29 -3.14 1.52 21.90
C SER A 29 -1.78 1.37 21.21
N LEU A 30 -0.71 1.56 21.97
CA LEU A 30 0.67 1.41 21.49
C LEU A 30 0.91 0.06 20.79
N ASN A 31 0.42 -1.03 21.39
CA ASN A 31 0.62 -2.38 20.85
C ASN A 31 -0.16 -2.61 19.54
N GLN A 32 -1.39 -2.08 19.44
CA GLN A 32 -2.16 -2.15 18.19
C GLN A 32 -1.48 -1.34 17.09
N PHE A 33 -1.00 -0.15 17.42
CA PHE A 33 -0.28 0.69 16.48
C PHE A 33 1.03 0.04 16.03
N ALA A 34 1.80 -0.55 16.96
CA ALA A 34 3.02 -1.28 16.64
C ALA A 34 2.74 -2.47 15.71
N LEU A 35 1.69 -3.26 15.99
CA LEU A 35 1.27 -4.36 15.13
C LEU A 35 0.89 -3.89 13.73
N TYR A 36 0.13 -2.80 13.62
CA TYR A 36 -0.23 -2.20 12.34
C TYR A 36 1.03 -1.74 11.58
N ALA A 37 1.94 -1.03 12.25
CA ALA A 37 3.17 -0.54 11.64
C ALA A 37 4.06 -1.69 11.13
N PHE A 38 4.18 -2.79 11.88
CA PHE A 38 4.89 -3.98 11.41
C PHE A 38 4.22 -4.61 10.21
N THR A 39 2.90 -4.78 10.25
CA THR A 39 2.14 -5.36 9.14
C THR A 39 2.30 -4.52 7.87
N ARG A 40 2.22 -3.19 8.01
CA ARG A 40 2.42 -2.26 6.90
C ARG A 40 3.84 -2.31 6.35
N GLY A 41 4.85 -2.31 7.22
CA GLY A 41 6.25 -2.40 6.80
C GLY A 41 6.55 -3.69 6.03
N LEU A 42 5.99 -4.83 6.45
CA LEU A 42 6.08 -6.09 5.71
C LEU A 42 5.42 -5.99 4.34
N ASN A 43 4.19 -5.47 4.27
CA ASN A 43 3.48 -5.29 3.00
C ASN A 43 4.23 -4.35 2.04
N ASP A 44 4.87 -3.29 2.54
CA ASP A 44 5.65 -2.36 1.73
C ASP A 44 6.90 -3.05 1.15
N ILE A 45 7.58 -3.88 1.93
CA ILE A 45 8.72 -4.70 1.47
C ILE A 45 8.26 -5.70 0.40
N ASP A 46 7.18 -6.42 0.66
CA ASP A 46 6.65 -7.43 -0.27
C ASP A 46 6.17 -6.79 -1.57
N THR A 47 5.49 -5.66 -1.49
CA THR A 47 5.03 -4.88 -2.65
C THR A 47 6.23 -4.39 -3.46
N SER A 48 7.25 -3.84 -2.79
CA SER A 48 8.48 -3.41 -3.47
C SER A 48 9.16 -4.57 -4.20
N ASN A 49 9.25 -5.75 -3.57
CA ASN A 49 9.84 -6.94 -4.16
C ASN A 49 9.01 -7.48 -5.33
N PHE A 50 7.68 -7.49 -5.20
CA PHE A 50 6.77 -7.88 -6.27
C PHE A 50 6.91 -6.96 -7.48
N LEU A 51 6.89 -5.64 -7.27
CA LEU A 51 7.06 -4.66 -8.33
C LEU A 51 8.42 -4.79 -9.00
N LYS A 52 9.50 -4.93 -8.22
CA LYS A 52 10.85 -5.18 -8.75
C LYS A 52 10.86 -6.42 -9.65
N LYS A 53 10.36 -7.57 -9.18
CA LYS A 53 10.30 -8.79 -9.99
C LYS A 53 9.47 -8.62 -11.26
N ARG A 54 8.33 -7.92 -11.17
CA ARG A 54 7.42 -7.71 -12.30
C ARG A 54 7.98 -6.77 -13.36
N ILE A 55 8.73 -5.75 -12.95
CA ILE A 55 9.30 -4.72 -13.83
C ILE A 55 10.68 -5.14 -14.36
N HIS A 56 11.46 -5.94 -13.60
CA HIS A 56 12.82 -6.33 -13.96
C HIS A 56 12.94 -6.97 -15.35
N ASN A 57 11.92 -7.69 -15.81
CA ASN A 57 11.92 -8.34 -17.13
C ASN A 57 11.08 -7.60 -18.19
N LYS A 58 10.61 -6.38 -17.91
CA LYS A 58 9.81 -5.56 -18.83
C LYS A 58 10.60 -4.31 -19.23
N SER A 59 10.81 -4.12 -20.53
CA SER A 59 11.34 -2.85 -21.04
C SER A 59 10.29 -1.74 -20.91
N LYS A 60 10.73 -0.49 -20.89
CA LYS A 60 9.83 0.66 -20.88
C LYS A 60 8.86 0.63 -22.06
N GLU A 61 9.33 0.26 -23.27
CA GLU A 61 8.45 0.18 -24.44
C GLU A 61 7.40 -0.93 -24.31
N SER A 62 7.77 -2.06 -23.67
CA SER A 62 6.84 -3.16 -23.40
C SER A 62 5.70 -2.73 -22.47
N ILE A 63 6.02 -1.98 -21.41
CA ILE A 63 5.02 -1.44 -20.47
C ILE A 63 4.11 -0.42 -21.17
N GLU A 64 4.67 0.50 -21.97
CA GLU A 64 3.89 1.49 -22.70
C GLU A 64 2.95 0.85 -23.74
N THR A 65 3.41 -0.21 -24.41
CA THR A 65 2.59 -0.94 -25.38
C THR A 65 1.46 -1.69 -24.69
N GLU A 66 1.74 -2.36 -23.57
CA GLU A 66 0.74 -3.06 -22.78
C GLU A 66 -0.29 -2.08 -22.20
N MET A 67 0.15 -0.91 -21.74
CA MET A 67 -0.71 0.19 -21.28
C MET A 67 -1.61 0.71 -22.40
N LYS A 68 -1.06 1.01 -23.60
CA LYS A 68 -1.85 1.41 -24.77
C LYS A 68 -2.88 0.35 -25.16
N ASN A 69 -2.53 -0.92 -25.06
CA ASN A 69 -3.42 -2.05 -25.35
C ASN A 69 -4.55 -2.20 -24.32
N VAL A 70 -4.31 -1.89 -23.04
CA VAL A 70 -5.37 -1.88 -22.02
C VAL A 70 -6.29 -0.67 -22.23
N ILE A 71 -5.71 0.51 -22.46
CA ILE A 71 -6.47 1.75 -22.69
C ILE A 71 -7.32 1.64 -23.96
N SER A 72 -6.83 0.99 -25.01
CA SER A 72 -7.60 0.79 -26.25
C SER A 72 -8.79 -0.15 -26.10
N LYS A 73 -8.75 -1.07 -25.12
CA LYS A 73 -9.88 -1.95 -24.77
C LYS A 73 -10.98 -1.23 -23.98
N VAL A 74 -10.65 -0.13 -23.32
CA VAL A 74 -11.65 0.75 -22.70
C VAL A 74 -12.35 1.51 -23.84
N ARG A 75 -13.52 1.00 -24.26
CA ARG A 75 -14.35 1.61 -25.31
C ARG A 75 -14.45 3.13 -25.10
N LYS A 76 -13.96 3.90 -26.07
CA LYS A 76 -14.29 5.33 -26.17
C LYS A 76 -15.81 5.45 -26.38
N LYS A 77 -16.50 6.02 -25.40
CA LYS A 77 -17.91 6.43 -25.43
C LYS A 77 -18.94 5.29 -25.54
N GLY A 78 -19.29 4.69 -24.40
CA GLY A 78 -20.72 4.58 -24.10
C GLY A 78 -21.28 6.00 -23.94
N LYS A 79 -22.54 6.26 -24.33
CA LYS A 79 -23.20 7.57 -24.15
C LYS A 79 -22.86 8.11 -22.76
N LEU A 80 -22.04 9.16 -22.69
CA LEU A 80 -21.79 9.85 -21.43
C LEU A 80 -23.16 10.34 -20.94
N PRO A 81 -23.53 10.08 -19.68
CA PRO A 81 -24.75 10.65 -19.12
C PRO A 81 -24.76 12.16 -19.29
N ASP A 82 -25.94 12.75 -19.51
CA ASP A 82 -26.05 14.17 -19.84
C ASP A 82 -25.51 15.09 -18.73
N TRP A 83 -25.44 14.62 -17.49
CA TRP A 83 -24.89 15.34 -16.33
C TRP A 83 -23.35 15.43 -16.31
N ASP A 84 -22.66 14.59 -17.09
CA ASP A 84 -21.18 14.55 -17.19
C ASP A 84 -20.67 15.31 -18.43
N ARG A 85 -21.57 16.04 -19.12
CA ARG A 85 -21.20 16.91 -20.24
C ARG A 85 -20.71 18.25 -19.71
N ILE A 86 -19.42 18.52 -19.90
CA ILE A 86 -18.86 19.87 -19.71
C ILE A 86 -19.41 20.75 -20.85
N TYR A 87 -20.20 21.76 -20.49
CA TYR A 87 -20.77 22.77 -21.41
C TYR A 87 -19.69 23.64 -22.05
#